data_AF-A0A1D8AYL1-F1
#
_entry.id   AF-A0A1D8AYL1-F1
#
_cell.length_a   1.000
_cell.length_b   1.000
_cell.length_c   1.000
_cell.angle_alpha   90.00
_cell.angle_beta   90.00
_cell.angle_gamma   90.00
#
_symmetry.space_group_name_H-M   'P 1'
#
loop_
_entity.id
_entity.type
_entity.pdbx_description
1 polymer ?
#
loop_
_entity_poly.entity_id
_entity_poly.type
_entity_poly.pdbx_seq_one_letter_code
_entity_poly.pdbx_strand_id
1 'polypeptide(L)' 'MRDTFPLRPGRTGLEILRTELPDLAYELERQGRLDAADVVMMLHARLRELAPGPAADAPADLAGPRPTFQPQSS' A
#
# COMPACT_ATOMS: atom_id res chain seq x y z
N MET A 1 -3.03 3.59 29.97
CA MET A 1 -3.52 2.29 29.49
C MET A 1 -3.53 2.35 27.98
N ARG A 2 -2.71 1.53 27.30
CA ARG A 2 -2.75 1.42 25.84
C ARG A 2 -3.73 0.31 25.52
N ASP A 3 -4.95 0.69 25.14
CA ASP A 3 -5.96 -0.26 24.67
C ASP A 3 -5.42 -1.00 23.46
N THR A 4 -5.09 -2.26 23.68
CA THR A 4 -4.71 -3.19 22.63
C THR A 4 -6.02 -3.58 21.97
N PHE A 5 -6.40 -2.88 20.91
CA PHE A 5 -7.52 -3.28 20.06
C PHE A 5 -7.30 -4.75 19.66
N PRO A 6 -8.28 -5.63 19.85
CA PRO A 6 -8.13 -7.03 19.50
C PRO A 6 -7.96 -7.12 17.98
N LEU A 7 -6.72 -7.23 17.54
CA LEU A 7 -6.36 -7.53 16.16
C LEU A 7 -7.11 -8.80 15.78
N ARG A 8 -7.93 -8.76 14.72
CA ARG A 8 -8.49 -9.99 14.15
C ARG A 8 -7.36 -11.00 13.98
N PRO A 9 -7.55 -12.29 14.32
CA PRO A 9 -6.55 -13.30 14.04
C PRO A 9 -6.23 -13.27 12.54
N GLY A 10 -4.99 -12.88 12.22
CA GLY A 10 -4.51 -12.78 10.84
C GLY A 10 -4.31 -11.36 10.29
N ARG A 11 -4.67 -10.28 10.98
CA ARG A 11 -4.23 -8.92 10.58
C ARG A 11 -3.23 -8.33 11.56
N THR A 12 -2.05 -7.97 11.08
CA THR A 12 -1.06 -7.26 11.91
C THR A 12 -1.51 -5.81 12.12
N GLY A 13 -1.14 -5.19 13.24
CA GLY A 13 -1.45 -3.76 13.47
C GLY A 13 -0.92 -2.85 12.35
N LEU A 14 0.10 -3.30 11.62
CA LEU A 14 0.65 -2.61 10.46
C LEU A 14 -0.30 -2.66 9.25
N GLU A 15 -1.00 -3.77 9.02
CA GLU A 15 -2.00 -3.87 7.95
C GLU A 15 -3.21 -2.98 8.21
N ILE A 16 -3.62 -2.85 9.47
CA ILE A 16 -4.68 -1.92 9.88
C ILE A 16 -4.25 -0.48 9.61
N LEU A 17 -3.04 -0.12 10.02
CA LEU A 17 -2.52 1.23 9.83
C LEU A 17 -2.37 1.58 8.35
N ARG A 18 -1.99 0.62 7.49
CA ARG A 18 -1.94 0.84 6.03
C ARG A 18 -3.32 1.18 5.44
N THR A 19 -4.41 0.65 5.99
CA THR A 19 -5.76 0.95 5.51
C THR A 19 -6.33 2.24 6.11
N GLU A 20 -6.03 2.54 7.38
CA GLU A 20 -6.63 3.68 8.08
C GLU A 20 -5.97 5.04 7.74
N LEU A 21 -4.68 5.06 7.37
CA LEU A 21 -3.98 6.32 7.07
C LEU A 21 -4.54 7.06 5.85
N PRO A 22 -4.83 6.40 4.70
CA PRO A 22 -5.48 7.08 3.57
C PRO A 22 -6.87 7.65 3.93
N ASP A 23 -7.66 6.91 4.71
CA ASP A 23 -8.99 7.37 5.16
C ASP A 23 -8.86 8.60 6.07
N LEU A 24 -7.86 8.61 6.96
CA LEU A 24 -7.58 9.76 7.80
C LEU A 24 -7.10 10.98 7.00
N ALA A 25 -6.25 10.78 5.98
CA ALA A 25 -5.81 11.85 5.11
C ALA A 25 -7.00 12.50 4.38
N TYR A 26 -7.92 11.69 3.87
CA TYR A 26 -9.16 12.16 3.24
C TYR A 26 -10.01 13.02 4.19
N GLU A 27 -10.21 12.59 5.43
CA GLU A 27 -10.97 13.37 6.41
C GLU A 27 -10.27 14.69 6.77
N LEU A 28 -8.93 14.71 6.83
CA LEU A 28 -8.15 15.93 7.06
C LEU A 28 -8.23 16.90 5.87
N GLU A 29 -8.18 16.40 4.63
CA GLU A 29 -8.39 17.21 3.42
C GLU A 29 -9.77 17.84 3.41
N ARG A 30 -10.81 17.06 3.74
CA ARG A 30 -12.19 17.54 3.84
C ARG A 30 -12.36 18.65 4.88
N GLN A 31 -11.54 18.64 5.93
CA GLN A 31 -11.51 19.69 6.96
C GLN A 31 -10.63 20.89 6.58
N GLY A 32 -10.01 20.90 5.40
CA GLY A 32 -9.09 21.94 4.95
C GLY A 32 -7.71 21.87 5.63
N ARG A 33 -7.38 20.78 6.32
CA ARG A 33 -6.11 20.58 7.04
C ARG A 33 -5.06 19.90 6.16
N LEU A 34 -4.74 20.53 5.04
CA LEU A 34 -3.90 19.94 3.99
C LEU A 34 -2.50 19.54 4.48
N ASP A 35 -1.83 20.38 5.26
CA ASP A 35 -0.50 20.04 5.81
C ASP A 35 -0.51 18.76 6.65
N ALA A 36 -1.61 18.53 7.40
CA ALA A 36 -1.77 17.33 8.21
C ALA A 36 -2.06 16.10 7.35
N ALA A 37 -2.86 16.26 6.29
CA ALA A 37 -3.12 15.19 5.32
C ALA A 37 -1.82 14.77 4.60
N ASP A 38 -0.99 15.73 4.20
CA ASP A 38 0.30 15.47 3.57
C ASP A 38 1.22 14.65 4.49
N VAL A 39 1.32 15.02 5.77
CA VAL A 39 2.12 14.26 6.75
C VAL A 39 1.60 12.82 6.90
N VAL A 40 0.27 12.63 6.93
CA VAL A 40 -0.35 11.30 7.02
C VAL A 40 -0.05 10.47 5.78
N MET A 41 -0.10 11.08 4.58
CA MET A 41 0.23 10.41 3.32
C MET A 41 1.72 10.08 3.20
N MET A 42 2.61 10.95 3.69
CA MET A 42 4.05 10.65 3.80
C MET A 42 4.31 9.46 4.72
N LEU A 43 3.63 9.39 5.87
CA LEU A 43 3.74 8.26 6.78
C LEU A 43 3.24 6.95 6.15
N HIS A 44 2.11 7.01 5.43
CA HIS A 44 1.57 5.88 4.69
C HIS A 44 2.55 5.36 3.63
N ALA A 45 3.16 6.27 2.85
CA ALA A 45 4.19 5.91 1.88
C ALA A 45 5.39 5.25 2.54
N ARG A 46 5.89 5.82 3.64
CA ARG A 46 7.04 5.27 4.37
C ARG A 46 6.75 3.90 4.97
N LEU A 47 5.52 3.65 5.44
CA LEU A 47 5.11 2.33 5.92
C LEU A 47 5.05 1.29 4.82
N ARG A 48 4.68 1.67 3.59
CA ARG A 48 4.71 0.77 2.41
C ARG A 48 6.14 0.42 1.99
N GLU A 49 7.08 1.35 2.14
CA GLU A 49 8.50 1.09 1.87
C GLU A 49 9.13 0.16 2.92
N LEU A 50 8.90 0.45 4.21
CA LEU A 50 9.54 -0.28 5.32
C LEU A 50 8.94 -1.68 5.53
N ALA A 51 7.66 -1.81 5.23
CA ALA A 51 6.97 -3.07 5.23
C ALA A 51 6.21 -3.12 3.90
N PRO A 52 6.76 -3.78 2.86
CA PRO A 52 5.95 -4.14 1.71
C PRO A 52 4.87 -5.12 2.18
N GLY A 53 3.61 -4.87 1.83
CA GLY A 53 2.53 -5.82 2.09
C GLY A 53 2.70 -7.10 1.27
N PRO A 54 1.92 -8.15 1.56
CA PRO A 54 1.87 -9.33 0.69
C PRO A 54 1.32 -8.92 -0.68
N ALA A 55 2.24 -8.66 -1.63
CA ALA A 55 2.09 -8.66 -3.09
C ALA A 55 0.90 -7.94 -3.76
N ALA A 56 0.10 -7.14 -3.06
CA ALA A 56 -0.99 -6.37 -3.71
C ALA A 56 -0.48 -5.19 -4.58
N ASP A 57 0.82 -4.89 -4.51
CA ASP A 57 1.49 -3.83 -5.28
C ASP A 57 2.45 -4.34 -6.36
N ALA A 58 2.45 -5.66 -6.64
CA ALA A 58 3.06 -6.11 -7.88
C ALA A 58 2.15 -5.64 -9.02
N PRO A 59 2.61 -4.80 -9.97
CA PRO A 59 1.84 -4.54 -11.17
C PRO A 59 1.59 -5.90 -11.84
N ALA A 60 0.34 -6.34 -11.79
CA ALA A 60 -0.10 -7.48 -12.56
C ALA A 60 0.13 -7.13 -14.04
N ASP A 61 1.03 -7.88 -14.66
CA ASP A 61 0.98 -8.15 -16.10
C ASP A 61 1.53 -7.08 -17.08
N LEU A 62 2.81 -6.74 -16.95
CA LEU A 62 3.65 -6.43 -18.13
C LEU A 62 4.43 -7.66 -18.64
N ALA A 63 4.10 -8.85 -18.14
CA ALA A 63 4.66 -10.11 -18.61
C ALA A 63 3.74 -10.70 -19.70
N GLY A 64 3.48 -9.91 -20.75
CA GLY A 64 2.99 -10.48 -22.00
C GLY A 64 3.93 -11.62 -22.45
N PRO A 65 3.41 -12.70 -23.05
CA PRO A 65 4.22 -13.86 -23.41
C PRO A 65 5.38 -13.39 -24.29
N ARG A 66 6.62 -13.69 -23.88
CA ARG A 66 7.82 -13.46 -24.70
C ARG A 66 7.56 -14.05 -26.09
N PRO A 67 7.59 -13.27 -27.19
CA PRO A 67 7.53 -13.84 -28.51
C PRO A 67 8.79 -14.69 -28.71
N THR A 68 8.62 -16.01 -28.76
CA THR A 68 9.67 -16.94 -29.17
C THR A 68 10.00 -16.68 -30.62
N PHE A 69 11.10 -15.96 -30.88
CA PHE A 69 11.65 -15.81 -32.22
C PHE A 69 12.30 -17.14 -32.63
N GLN A 70 11.64 -17.89 -33.51
CA GLN A 70 12.25 -19.06 -34.15
C GLN A 70 13.14 -18.58 -35.32
N PRO A 71 14.44 -18.91 -35.35
CA PRO A 71 15.26 -18.61 -36.51
C PRO A 71 14.81 -19.48 -37.69
N GLN A 72 14.42 -18.84 -38.80
CA GLN A 72 14.15 -19.57 -40.05
C GLN A 72 15.45 -20.16 -40.56
N SER A 73 15.48 -21.49 -40.71
CA SER A 73 16.56 -22.22 -41.37
C SER A 73 16.52 -21.95 -42.88
N SER A 74 17.68 -21.59 -43.44
CA SER A 74 17.93 -21.47 -44.89
C SER A 74 18.06 -22.82 -45.58
#